data_AF-A0A957STI3-F1
#
_entry.id   AF-A0A957STI3-F1
#
_cell.length_a   1.000
_cell.length_b   1.000
_cell.length_c   1.000
_cell.angle_alpha   90.00
_cell.angle_beta   90.00
_cell.angle_gamma   90.00
#
_symmetry.space_group_name_H-M   'P 1'
#
loop_
_entity.id
_entity.type
_entity.pdbx_description
1 polymer ?
#
loop_
_entity_poly.entity_id
_entity_poly.type
_entity_poly.pdbx_seq_one_letter_code
_entity_poly.pdbx_strand_id
1 'polypeptide(L)'
;FTDEYPGAQRVRLSRNYRSHQGILDAAMQVIAHNPRRDEMPLLAQFAAAVKLDVRPTPTDKAEAETIVHQIEQMVGGTSYFSLDTGRADGLPAAPRGFGDFAVLYRLGAQTRALIEAFDRSGIPYQAVGQEPLWAGKAARGVLAWLWLFHAPRSTVHLAQGLAAAGVAAAEQVAVRAHALSATTMGDLGDA
;
A
#
# COMPACT_ATOMS: atom_id res chain seq x y z
N PHE A 1 -9.63 20.67 -20.26
CA PHE A 1 -10.61 21.34 -19.37
C PHE A 1 -10.93 22.77 -19.81
N THR A 2 -10.05 23.77 -19.65
CA THR A 2 -10.37 25.17 -20.07
C THR A 2 -10.60 25.30 -21.57
N ASP A 3 -9.88 24.51 -22.37
CA ASP A 3 -10.05 24.48 -23.82
C ASP A 3 -11.36 23.79 -24.25
N GLU A 4 -11.89 22.91 -23.40
CA GLU A 4 -13.14 22.19 -23.62
C GLU A 4 -14.35 22.96 -23.08
N TYR A 5 -14.17 23.80 -22.05
CA TYR A 5 -15.23 24.56 -21.38
C TYR A 5 -14.83 26.04 -21.20
N PRO A 6 -15.03 26.88 -22.24
CA PRO A 6 -14.62 28.29 -22.24
C PRO A 6 -15.27 29.17 -21.15
N GLY A 7 -16.44 28.76 -20.64
CA GLY A 7 -17.15 29.46 -19.56
C GLY A 7 -16.80 28.99 -18.14
N ALA A 8 -15.87 28.05 -17.99
CA ALA A 8 -15.55 27.48 -16.68
C ALA A 8 -14.73 28.44 -15.82
N GLN A 9 -15.17 28.65 -14.57
CA GLN A 9 -14.41 29.43 -13.59
C GLN A 9 -13.27 28.58 -13.00
N ARG A 10 -12.05 29.11 -13.06
CA ARG A 10 -10.88 28.48 -12.43
C ARG A 10 -10.64 29.08 -11.04
N VAL A 11 -10.72 28.24 -10.01
CA VAL A 11 -10.34 28.62 -8.63
C VAL A 11 -9.06 27.87 -8.26
N ARG A 12 -8.05 28.60 -7.77
CA ARG A 12 -6.77 28.06 -7.35
C ARG A 12 -6.64 28.12 -5.83
N LEU A 13 -6.25 27.00 -5.22
CA LEU A 13 -6.06 26.89 -3.77
C LEU A 13 -4.57 26.88 -3.46
N SER A 14 -4.04 28.01 -2.99
CA SER A 14 -2.61 28.18 -2.69
C SER A 14 -2.25 27.89 -1.22
N ARG A 15 -3.24 27.74 -0.34
CA ARG A 15 -3.00 27.53 1.10
C ARG A 15 -2.93 26.04 1.43
N ASN A 16 -1.86 25.63 2.10
CA ASN A 16 -1.65 24.27 2.57
C ASN A 16 -1.88 24.18 4.10
N TYR A 17 -2.71 23.22 4.48
CA TYR A 17 -3.15 22.99 5.86
C TYR A 17 -2.57 21.70 6.48
N ARG A 18 -1.69 21.00 5.75
CA ARG A 18 -1.16 19.69 6.15
C ARG A 18 0.30 19.76 6.58
N SER A 19 1.11 20.52 5.85
CA SER A 19 2.57 20.44 5.91
C SER A 19 3.17 21.79 6.29
N HIS A 20 4.34 21.72 6.93
CA HIS A 20 5.16 22.88 7.26
C HIS A 20 5.83 23.46 6.01
N GLN A 21 6.17 24.75 6.05
CA GLN A 21 6.75 25.45 4.90
C GLN A 21 8.03 24.75 4.38
N GLY A 22 8.92 24.27 5.26
CA GLY A 22 10.14 23.57 4.83
C GLY A 22 9.90 22.29 4.01
N ILE A 23 8.82 21.54 4.30
CA ILE A 23 8.42 20.37 3.50
C ILE A 23 7.87 20.83 2.14
N LEU A 24 7.06 21.89 2.13
CA LEU A 24 6.49 22.44 0.90
C LEU A 24 7.58 22.98 -0.03
N ASP A 25 8.56 23.71 0.52
CA ASP A 25 9.65 24.29 -0.25
C ASP A 25 10.46 23.19 -0.96
N ALA A 26 10.80 22.11 -0.24
CA ALA A 26 11.48 20.96 -0.83
C ALA A 26 10.63 20.27 -1.92
N ALA A 27 9.34 20.06 -1.67
CA ALA A 27 8.45 19.47 -2.67
C ALA A 27 8.33 20.37 -3.92
N MET A 28 8.23 21.69 -3.75
CA MET A 28 8.15 22.65 -4.84
C MET A 28 9.45 22.69 -5.66
N GLN A 29 10.62 22.55 -5.02
CA GLN A 29 11.91 22.43 -5.72
C GLN A 29 11.95 21.17 -6.60
N VAL A 30 11.45 20.03 -6.12
CA VAL A 30 11.40 18.80 -6.93
C VAL A 30 10.44 18.97 -8.11
N ILE A 31 9.21 19.43 -7.86
CA ILE A 31 8.18 19.62 -8.89
C ILE A 31 8.59 20.66 -9.94
N ALA A 32 9.48 21.59 -9.59
CA ALA A 32 9.96 22.63 -10.50
C ALA A 32 10.63 22.13 -11.77
N HIS A 33 11.17 20.91 -11.73
CA HIS A 33 11.84 20.31 -12.88
C HIS A 33 10.86 19.75 -13.92
N ASN A 34 9.55 19.73 -13.64
CA ASN A 34 8.56 19.18 -14.56
C ASN A 34 8.21 20.17 -15.69
N PRO A 35 8.28 19.76 -16.98
CA PRO A 35 8.18 20.66 -18.13
C PRO A 35 6.78 21.26 -18.38
N ARG A 36 5.72 20.65 -17.84
CA ARG A 36 4.33 21.11 -17.99
C ARG A 36 3.72 21.40 -16.62
N ARG A 37 4.31 22.34 -15.89
CA ARG A 37 3.80 22.79 -14.60
C ARG A 37 3.05 24.12 -14.71
N ASP A 38 2.05 24.27 -13.87
CA ASP A 38 1.45 25.57 -13.57
C ASP A 38 2.23 26.18 -12.39
N GLU A 39 2.77 27.37 -12.54
CA GLU A 39 3.57 28.00 -11.49
C GLU A 39 2.63 28.54 -10.40
N MET A 40 2.46 27.76 -9.34
CA MET A 40 1.65 28.15 -8.20
C MET A 40 2.42 27.93 -6.89
N PRO A 41 2.83 29.01 -6.19
CA PRO A 41 3.45 28.87 -4.88
C PRO A 41 2.41 28.39 -3.85
N LEU A 42 2.81 27.44 -3.01
CA LEU A 42 2.04 26.98 -1.87
C LEU A 42 2.55 27.64 -0.59
N LEU A 43 1.61 28.15 0.21
CA LEU A 43 1.90 28.76 1.51
C LEU A 43 1.36 27.88 2.63
N ALA A 44 2.23 27.46 3.55
CA ALA A 44 1.83 26.75 4.76
C ALA A 44 1.17 27.70 5.76
N GLN A 45 0.21 27.18 6.53
CA GLN A 45 -0.31 27.89 7.71
C GLN A 45 0.64 27.80 8.92
N PHE A 46 1.59 26.86 8.91
CA PHE A 46 2.52 26.60 10.00
C PHE A 46 3.91 27.16 9.70
N ALA A 47 4.40 28.05 10.57
CA ALA A 47 5.68 28.74 10.40
C ALA A 47 6.90 27.97 10.95
N ALA A 48 6.72 26.80 11.57
CA ALA A 48 7.84 26.07 12.16
C ALA A 48 8.75 25.46 11.07
N ALA A 49 10.05 25.67 11.21
CA ALA A 49 11.07 25.10 10.33
C ALA A 49 11.27 23.62 10.66
N VAL A 50 10.80 22.73 9.79
CA VAL A 50 11.10 21.30 9.85
C VAL A 50 12.37 21.04 9.06
N LYS A 51 13.37 20.43 9.69
CA LYS A 51 14.57 19.96 9.00
C LYS A 51 14.27 18.62 8.31
N LEU A 52 14.65 18.52 7.03
CA LEU A 52 14.62 17.26 6.29
C LEU A 52 15.96 16.55 6.50
N ASP A 53 15.89 15.30 6.92
CA ASP A 53 17.06 14.45 7.15
C ASP A 53 17.22 13.46 6.00
N VAL A 54 18.44 13.37 5.45
CA VAL A 54 18.77 12.46 4.35
C VAL A 54 19.98 11.64 4.78
N ARG A 55 19.77 10.34 4.98
CA ARG A 55 20.81 9.44 5.48
C ARG A 55 21.10 8.35 4.43
N PRO A 56 22.30 8.34 3.82
CA PRO A 56 22.71 7.22 3.00
C PRO A 56 23.07 6.03 3.90
N THR A 57 22.62 4.85 3.51
CA THR A 57 22.93 3.58 4.18
C THR A 57 23.59 2.61 3.21
N PRO A 58 24.43 1.69 3.70
CA PRO A 58 25.20 0.79 2.83
C PRO A 58 24.36 -0.36 2.24
N THR A 59 23.27 -0.75 2.89
CA THR A 59 22.41 -1.86 2.49
C THR A 59 20.94 -1.57 2.81
N ASP A 60 20.02 -2.29 2.17
CA ASP A 60 18.58 -2.25 2.43
C ASP A 60 18.25 -2.68 3.87
N LYS A 61 18.96 -3.68 4.40
CA LYS A 61 18.85 -4.12 5.80
C LYS A 61 19.28 -3.02 6.76
N ALA A 62 20.41 -2.35 6.50
CA ALA A 62 20.89 -1.26 7.33
C ALA A 62 19.94 -0.03 7.28
N GLU A 63 19.33 0.23 6.11
CA GLU A 63 18.27 1.23 5.97
C GLU A 63 17.08 0.90 6.87
N ALA A 64 16.57 -0.33 6.77
CA ALA A 64 15.43 -0.78 7.56
C ALA A 64 15.69 -0.72 9.07
N GLU A 65 16.87 -1.14 9.52
CA GLU A 65 17.28 -1.04 10.93
C GLU A 65 17.39 0.42 11.40
N THR A 66 17.91 1.31 10.55
CA THR A 66 17.99 2.75 10.86
C THR A 66 16.61 3.37 11.01
N ILE A 67 15.65 3.00 10.14
CA ILE A 67 14.26 3.47 10.20
C ILE A 67 13.60 3.04 11.51
N VAL A 68 13.69 1.74 11.83
CA VAL A 68 13.16 1.16 13.07
C VAL A 68 13.74 1.87 14.29
N HIS A 69 15.07 2.04 14.33
CA HIS A 69 15.73 2.75 15.41
C HIS A 69 15.24 4.20 15.58
N GLN A 70 14.98 4.92 14.48
CA GLN A 70 14.43 6.27 14.56
C GLN A 70 13.00 6.28 15.11
N ILE A 71 12.15 5.35 14.66
CA ILE A 71 10.77 5.27 15.16
C ILE A 71 10.80 5.02 16.67
N GLU A 72 11.64 4.10 17.17
CA GLU A 72 11.80 3.86 18.60
C GLU A 72 12.26 5.10 19.37
N GLN A 73 13.28 5.80 18.85
CA GLN A 73 13.77 7.05 19.43
C GLN A 73 12.67 8.12 19.54
N MET A 74 11.83 8.23 18.51
CA MET A 74 10.78 9.25 18.43
C MET A 74 9.51 8.90 19.20
N VAL A 75 9.21 7.61 19.38
CA VAL A 75 8.09 7.12 20.20
C VAL A 75 8.44 7.14 21.69
N GLY A 76 9.72 6.98 22.05
CA GLY A 76 10.12 6.94 23.47
C GLY A 76 11.59 6.65 23.74
N GLY A 77 12.51 7.21 22.94
CA GLY A 77 13.94 7.16 23.22
C GLY A 77 14.22 7.58 24.66
N THR A 78 14.67 6.62 25.48
CA THR A 78 14.93 6.71 26.93
C THR A 78 13.74 6.92 27.87
N SER A 79 12.73 6.04 27.78
CA SER A 79 11.87 5.61 28.91
C SER A 79 10.98 6.66 29.60
N TYR A 80 9.98 6.17 30.32
CA TYR A 80 9.25 6.92 31.36
C TYR A 80 10.16 7.70 32.34
N PHE A 81 11.47 7.42 32.41
CA PHE A 81 12.46 8.10 33.26
C PHE A 81 12.90 9.48 32.72
N SER A 82 12.80 9.76 31.42
CA SER A 82 13.14 11.10 30.86
C SER A 82 12.04 12.13 31.11
N LEU A 83 10.79 11.67 31.32
CA LEU A 83 9.69 12.52 31.78
C LEU A 83 9.87 12.95 33.24
N ASP A 84 10.59 12.18 34.06
CA ASP A 84 10.80 12.45 35.50
C ASP A 84 12.11 13.21 35.80
N THR A 85 13.10 13.17 34.89
CA THR A 85 14.44 13.72 35.14
C THR A 85 14.74 15.07 34.48
N GLY A 86 13.81 15.63 33.69
CA GLY A 86 13.92 16.99 33.16
C GLY A 86 15.17 17.28 32.31
N ARG A 87 15.85 16.23 31.82
CA ARG A 87 17.08 16.31 31.02
C ARG A 87 16.84 15.72 29.65
N ALA A 88 16.13 16.45 28.82
CA ALA A 88 16.19 16.28 27.38
C ALA A 88 16.42 17.64 26.76
N ASP A 89 17.62 17.85 26.23
CA ASP A 89 17.97 19.02 25.43
C ASP A 89 17.13 19.00 24.14
N GLY A 90 15.99 19.70 24.19
CA GLY A 90 15.31 20.24 23.02
C GLY A 90 14.61 19.25 22.09
N LEU A 91 13.42 18.77 22.47
CA LEU A 91 12.30 18.59 21.54
C LEU A 91 10.97 18.62 22.31
N PRO A 92 10.15 19.69 22.17
CA PRO A 92 8.78 19.67 22.65
C PRO A 92 7.93 19.02 21.56
N ALA A 93 7.57 17.76 21.70
CA ALA A 93 6.53 17.19 20.86
C ALA A 93 5.69 16.23 21.69
N ALA A 94 4.36 16.34 21.54
CA ALA A 94 3.39 15.43 22.10
C ALA A 94 3.82 13.96 21.92
N PRO A 95 3.42 13.06 22.83
CA PRO A 95 3.74 11.63 22.72
C PRO A 95 3.30 11.13 21.34
N ARG A 96 4.26 10.67 20.53
CA ARG A 96 3.99 10.10 19.20
C ARG A 96 3.72 8.61 19.36
N GLY A 97 2.63 8.14 18.77
CA GLY A 97 2.33 6.72 18.69
C GLY A 97 2.96 6.10 17.44
N PHE A 98 3.03 4.76 17.38
CA PHE A 98 3.46 4.05 16.17
C PHE A 98 2.60 4.38 14.94
N GLY A 99 1.33 4.78 15.13
CA GLY A 99 0.42 5.20 14.06
C GLY A 99 0.75 6.56 13.44
N ASP A 100 1.65 7.35 14.03
CA ASP A 100 2.08 8.65 13.49
C ASP A 100 3.19 8.52 12.43
N PHE A 101 3.67 7.30 12.19
CA PHE A 101 4.77 7.01 11.28
C PHE A 101 4.27 6.28 10.03
N ALA A 102 4.80 6.68 8.88
CA ALA A 102 4.58 6.01 7.61
C ALA A 102 5.91 5.87 6.86
N VAL A 103 6.18 4.67 6.34
CA VAL A 103 7.36 4.38 5.50
C VAL A 103 6.87 4.21 4.06
N LEU A 104 7.32 5.09 3.18
CA LEU A 104 6.97 5.06 1.76
C LEU A 104 8.14 4.49 0.96
N TYR A 105 7.84 3.58 0.03
CA TYR A 105 8.81 2.93 -0.83
C TYR A 105 8.28 2.85 -2.26
N ARG A 106 9.18 2.60 -3.23
CA ARG A 106 8.84 2.64 -4.67
C ARG A 106 8.40 1.28 -5.20
N LEU A 107 9.03 0.19 -4.73
CA LEU A 107 8.83 -1.17 -5.22
C LEU A 107 8.46 -2.11 -4.08
N GLY A 108 7.57 -3.07 -4.31
CA GLY A 108 7.18 -4.07 -3.31
C GLY A 108 8.31 -4.97 -2.83
N ALA A 109 9.39 -5.11 -3.60
CA ALA A 109 10.58 -5.85 -3.18
C ALA A 109 11.29 -5.21 -1.97
N GLN A 110 11.17 -3.88 -1.79
CA GLN A 110 11.78 -3.15 -0.67
C GLN A 110 11.09 -3.45 0.66
N THR A 111 9.82 -3.88 0.62
CA THR A 111 9.02 -4.16 1.82
C THR A 111 9.58 -5.31 2.66
N ARG A 112 10.26 -6.28 2.04
CA ARG A 112 10.75 -7.47 2.74
C ARG A 112 11.75 -7.14 3.87
N ALA A 113 12.75 -6.30 3.58
CA ALA A 113 13.76 -5.92 4.57
C ALA A 113 13.14 -5.09 5.70
N LEU A 114 12.16 -4.24 5.38
CA LEU A 114 11.39 -3.49 6.37
C LEU A 114 10.62 -4.46 7.28
N ILE A 115 9.78 -5.35 6.72
CA ILE A 115 9.00 -6.33 7.50
C ILE A 115 9.88 -7.13 8.45
N GLU A 116 11.01 -7.67 7.97
CA GLU A 116 11.95 -8.43 8.80
C GLU A 116 12.53 -7.59 9.95
N ALA A 117 12.80 -6.31 9.73
CA ALA A 117 13.28 -5.40 10.77
C ALA A 117 12.18 -5.04 11.78
N PHE A 118 10.96 -4.71 11.30
CA PHE A 118 9.82 -4.39 12.16
C PHE A 118 9.40 -5.59 13.02
N ASP A 119 9.33 -6.80 12.44
CA ASP A 119 9.03 -8.04 13.17
C ASP A 119 10.07 -8.31 14.27
N ARG A 120 11.36 -8.17 13.93
CA ARG A 120 12.48 -8.41 14.87
C ARG A 120 12.51 -7.42 16.03
N SER A 121 12.13 -6.16 15.79
CA SER A 121 12.04 -5.13 16.85
C SER A 121 10.68 -5.10 17.56
N GLY A 122 9.72 -5.93 17.15
CA GLY A 122 8.40 -5.98 17.78
C GLY A 122 7.56 -4.70 17.58
N ILE A 123 7.87 -3.90 16.57
CA ILE A 123 7.11 -2.67 16.26
C ILE A 123 5.87 -3.05 15.47
N PRO A 124 4.65 -2.65 15.92
CA PRO A 124 3.43 -2.92 15.17
C PRO A 124 3.43 -2.12 13.86
N TYR A 125 3.12 -2.78 12.74
CA TYR A 125 3.01 -2.15 11.43
C TYR A 125 1.80 -2.66 10.66
N GLN A 126 1.38 -1.87 9.66
CA GLN A 126 0.39 -2.26 8.67
C GLN A 126 0.99 -2.11 7.28
N ALA A 127 1.18 -3.22 6.57
CA ALA A 127 1.63 -3.20 5.19
C ALA A 127 0.45 -2.96 4.23
N VAL A 128 0.44 -1.82 3.54
CA VAL A 128 -0.56 -1.48 2.52
C VAL A 128 -0.07 -1.94 1.15
N GLY A 129 -0.98 -2.51 0.34
CA GLY A 129 -0.67 -2.98 -1.02
C GLY A 129 -0.16 -4.42 -1.09
N GLN A 130 -0.25 -5.18 0.01
CA GLN A 130 -0.09 -6.64 -0.03
C GLN A 130 -1.21 -7.27 -0.86
N GLU A 131 -0.92 -8.41 -1.48
CA GLU A 131 -1.92 -9.16 -2.23
C GLU A 131 -3.09 -9.47 -1.29
N PRO A 132 -4.34 -9.07 -1.64
CA PRO A 132 -5.46 -9.29 -0.74
C PRO A 132 -5.66 -10.80 -0.52
N LEU A 133 -6.18 -11.17 0.65
CA LEU A 133 -6.36 -12.57 1.04
C LEU A 133 -7.03 -13.43 -0.04
N TRP A 134 -8.04 -12.88 -0.72
CA TRP A 134 -8.80 -13.56 -1.78
C TRP A 134 -7.99 -13.84 -3.05
N ALA A 135 -6.87 -13.16 -3.24
CA ALA A 135 -5.97 -13.37 -4.35
C ALA A 135 -4.98 -14.51 -4.08
N GLY A 136 -4.89 -15.04 -2.86
CA GLY A 136 -4.13 -16.27 -2.59
C GLY A 136 -4.70 -17.49 -3.33
N LYS A 137 -3.84 -18.41 -3.76
CA LYS A 137 -4.23 -19.62 -4.54
C LYS A 137 -5.35 -20.43 -3.86
N ALA A 138 -5.26 -20.61 -2.54
CA ALA A 138 -6.28 -21.33 -1.77
C ALA A 138 -7.63 -20.61 -1.77
N ALA A 139 -7.63 -19.29 -1.54
CA ALA A 139 -8.84 -18.48 -1.52
C ALA A 139 -9.50 -18.39 -2.91
N ARG A 140 -8.70 -18.23 -3.98
CA ARG A 140 -9.20 -18.30 -5.37
C ARG A 140 -9.86 -19.65 -5.66
N GLY A 141 -9.31 -20.74 -5.13
CA GLY A 141 -9.90 -22.07 -5.25
C GLY A 141 -11.28 -22.17 -4.62
N VAL A 142 -11.43 -21.73 -3.37
CA VAL A 142 -12.73 -21.71 -2.67
C VAL A 142 -13.72 -20.81 -3.41
N LEU A 143 -13.30 -19.61 -3.82
CA LEU A 143 -14.14 -18.70 -4.59
C LEU A 143 -14.57 -19.31 -5.91
N ALA A 144 -13.70 -20.03 -6.61
CA ALA A 144 -14.04 -20.70 -7.86
C ALA A 144 -15.14 -21.77 -7.65
N TRP A 145 -15.09 -22.54 -6.56
CA TRP A 145 -16.17 -23.45 -6.19
C TRP A 145 -17.47 -22.72 -5.87
N LEU A 146 -17.41 -21.59 -5.17
CA LEU A 146 -18.60 -20.76 -4.90
C LEU A 146 -19.22 -20.21 -6.18
N TRP A 147 -18.39 -19.74 -7.11
CA TRP A 147 -18.84 -19.25 -8.42
C TRP A 147 -19.51 -20.32 -9.26
N LEU A 148 -19.11 -21.59 -9.16
CA LEU A 148 -19.77 -22.69 -9.87
C LEU A 148 -21.20 -22.94 -9.42
N PHE A 149 -21.59 -22.58 -8.19
CA PHE A 149 -23.00 -22.62 -7.80
C PHE A 149 -23.85 -21.59 -8.57
N HIS A 150 -23.27 -20.44 -8.90
CA HIS A 150 -23.97 -19.38 -9.65
C HIS A 150 -23.86 -19.55 -11.16
N ALA A 151 -22.69 -19.96 -11.65
CA ALA A 151 -22.39 -20.19 -13.06
C ALA A 151 -21.86 -21.63 -13.27
N PRO A 152 -22.74 -22.64 -13.26
CA PRO A 152 -22.35 -24.06 -13.30
C PRO A 152 -21.59 -24.47 -14.56
N ARG A 153 -21.74 -23.71 -15.65
CA ARG A 153 -21.10 -23.96 -16.95
C ARG A 153 -19.77 -23.24 -17.14
N SER A 154 -19.24 -22.55 -16.13
CA SER A 154 -17.96 -21.86 -16.25
C SER A 154 -16.79 -22.85 -16.22
N THR A 155 -16.19 -23.11 -17.39
CA THR A 155 -14.96 -23.90 -17.52
C THR A 155 -13.78 -23.27 -16.80
N VAL A 156 -13.73 -21.94 -16.75
CA VAL A 156 -12.68 -21.17 -16.07
C VAL A 156 -12.72 -21.41 -14.56
N HIS A 157 -13.90 -21.32 -13.93
CA HIS A 157 -14.03 -21.56 -12.49
C HIS A 157 -13.84 -23.05 -12.14
N LEU A 158 -14.30 -23.97 -13.00
CA LEU A 158 -14.04 -25.39 -12.82
C LEU A 158 -12.55 -25.72 -12.88
N ALA A 159 -11.83 -25.19 -13.86
CA ALA A 159 -10.38 -25.36 -13.96
C ALA A 159 -9.64 -24.78 -12.74
N GLN A 160 -10.04 -23.58 -12.29
CA GLN A 160 -9.46 -22.94 -11.10
C GLN A 160 -9.70 -23.74 -9.81
N GLY A 161 -10.93 -24.24 -9.61
CA GLY A 161 -11.27 -25.07 -8.44
C GLY A 161 -10.52 -26.41 -8.43
N LEU A 162 -10.44 -27.08 -9.59
CA LEU A 162 -9.70 -28.33 -9.77
C LEU A 162 -8.19 -28.12 -9.57
N ALA A 163 -7.62 -27.03 -10.11
CA ALA A 163 -6.21 -26.70 -9.93
C ALA A 163 -5.86 -26.37 -8.47
N ALA A 164 -6.79 -25.75 -7.72
CA ALA A 164 -6.65 -25.52 -6.29
C ALA A 164 -6.74 -26.83 -5.48
N ALA A 165 -7.53 -27.80 -5.92
CA ALA A 165 -7.64 -29.14 -5.34
C ALA A 165 -6.46 -30.07 -5.70
N GLY A 166 -5.50 -29.61 -6.50
CA GLY A 166 -4.31 -30.38 -6.89
C GLY A 166 -4.53 -31.37 -8.05
N VAL A 167 -5.62 -31.24 -8.81
CA VAL A 167 -5.89 -32.09 -9.98
C VAL A 167 -4.95 -31.71 -11.13
N ALA A 168 -4.20 -32.69 -11.63
CA ALA A 168 -3.37 -32.52 -12.83
C ALA A 168 -4.25 -32.31 -14.08
N ALA A 169 -3.79 -31.46 -15.01
CA ALA A 169 -4.51 -31.13 -16.24
C ALA A 169 -5.94 -30.59 -16.01
N ALA A 170 -6.13 -29.79 -14.96
CA ALA A 170 -7.41 -29.21 -14.55
C ALA A 170 -8.20 -28.54 -15.70
N GLU A 171 -7.53 -27.86 -16.63
CA GLU A 171 -8.19 -27.24 -17.79
C GLU A 171 -8.80 -28.28 -18.74
N GLN A 172 -8.07 -29.36 -19.03
CA GLN A 172 -8.54 -30.42 -19.93
C GLN A 172 -9.71 -31.18 -19.32
N VAL A 173 -9.66 -31.42 -18.00
CA VAL A 173 -10.76 -32.02 -17.24
C VAL A 173 -11.98 -31.11 -17.24
N ALA A 174 -11.80 -29.81 -17.03
CA ALA A 174 -12.90 -28.85 -17.03
C ALA A 174 -13.61 -28.76 -18.39
N VAL A 175 -12.84 -28.70 -19.49
CA VAL A 175 -13.40 -28.68 -20.86
C VAL A 175 -14.15 -29.98 -21.17
N ARG A 176 -13.58 -31.14 -20.79
CA ARG A 176 -14.25 -32.44 -20.98
C ARG A 176 -15.54 -32.57 -20.18
N ALA A 177 -15.53 -32.16 -18.91
CA ALA A 177 -16.72 -32.18 -18.06
C ALA A 177 -17.83 -31.27 -18.61
N HIS A 178 -17.47 -30.08 -19.12
CA HIS A 178 -18.41 -29.20 -19.78
C HIS A 178 -18.98 -29.80 -21.07
N ALA A 179 -18.13 -30.43 -21.91
CA ALA A 179 -18.60 -31.11 -23.11
C ALA A 179 -19.58 -32.25 -22.80
N LEU A 180 -19.29 -33.06 -21.77
CA LEU A 180 -20.17 -34.16 -21.36
C LEU A 180 -21.52 -33.67 -20.86
N SER A 181 -21.55 -32.62 -20.02
CA SER A 181 -22.78 -32.02 -19.49
C SER A 181 -23.63 -31.30 -20.55
N ALA A 182 -23.02 -30.83 -21.65
CA ALA A 182 -23.77 -30.29 -22.79
C ALA A 182 -24.49 -31.39 -23.59
N THR A 183 -23.87 -32.56 -23.73
CA THR A 183 -24.44 -33.69 -24.48
C THR A 183 -25.60 -34.36 -23.72
N THR A 184 -25.54 -34.46 -22.39
CA THR A 184 -26.58 -35.14 -21.59
C THR A 184 -27.93 -34.41 -21.57
N MET A 185 -27.95 -33.13 -21.93
CA MET A 185 -29.17 -32.30 -21.93
C MET A 185 -29.86 -32.25 -23.30
N GLY A 186 -29.19 -32.70 -24.37
CA GLY A 186 -29.80 -32.86 -25.70
C GLY A 186 -30.68 -34.09 -25.83
N ASP A 187 -30.41 -35.15 -25.06
CA ASP A 187 -31.19 -36.41 -25.07
C ASP A 187 -32.45 -36.38 -24.19
N LEU A 188 -32.67 -35.32 -23.42
CA LEU A 188 -33.84 -35.16 -22.53
C LEU A 188 -34.92 -34.21 -23.12
N GLY A 189 -34.73 -33.71 -24.34
CA GLY A 189 -35.64 -32.78 -25.01
C GLY A 189 -36.60 -33.39 -26.04
N ASP A 190 -36.42 -34.66 -26.41
CA ASP A 190 -37.23 -35.37 -27.42
C ASP A 190 -37.91 -36.64 -26.84
N ALA A 191 -38.68 -36.47 -25.76
CA ALA A 191 -39.60 -37.50 -25.26
C ALA A 191 -40.90 -36.88 -24.73
#